data_AF-A0A257A3E6-F1
#
_entry.id   AF-A0A257A3E6-F1
#
_cell.length_a   1.000
_cell.length_b   1.000
_cell.length_c   1.000
_cell.angle_alpha   90.00
_cell.angle_beta   90.00
_cell.angle_gamma   90.00
#
_symmetry.space_group_name_H-M   'P 1'
#
loop_
_entity.id
_entity.type
_entity.pdbx_description
1 polymer ?
#
loop_
_entity_poly.entity_id
_entity_poly.type
_entity_poly.pdbx_seq_one_letter_code
_entity_poly.pdbx_strand_id
1 'polypeptide(L)'
;MVTGFFGCDSRGRVTLFGRNGSDYSASVIAYGVNAEIVEIWKDVEGFMSADPKFVEDAHFIDSLSYDEVAELAYFGARILHPRAVEPLKLKNIPMRIKNIYKRENPGTLIHATKKIWEGRVIKSVTYKEEIGSIKIYGAGVGSKPGVLGDITKYLSENRINIKSVITSQTCITLLLEKEDVERSYRILSQKDIKTVERIEKVRGISLVAIVGEGILEYPGIAAKVFRAVASKGINVEMFAAGASEVAFYFIIKKKYLKDAVEAIHRVFFGGSGDDKT
;
A
#
# COMPACT_ATOMS: atom_id res chain seq x y z
N MET A 1 -1.08 28.04 19.40
CA MET A 1 0.02 27.24 18.81
C MET A 1 0.21 26.00 19.68
N VAL A 2 0.14 24.80 19.10
CA VAL A 2 0.26 23.52 19.82
C VAL A 2 1.40 22.73 19.19
N THR A 3 2.25 22.12 20.01
CA THR A 3 3.33 21.24 19.54
C THR A 3 2.79 19.87 19.14
N GLY A 4 3.24 19.33 18.01
CA GLY A 4 2.85 17.99 17.54
C GLY A 4 3.75 16.86 18.06
N PHE A 5 3.55 15.64 17.52
CA PHE A 5 4.40 14.44 17.69
C PHE A 5 4.32 13.71 19.04
N PHE A 6 3.81 14.35 20.09
CA PHE A 6 3.69 13.75 21.41
C PHE A 6 2.36 14.07 22.11
N GLY A 7 2.06 13.31 23.16
CA GLY A 7 0.94 13.52 24.07
C GLY A 7 1.26 12.97 25.46
N CYS A 8 0.25 12.78 26.30
CA CYS A 8 0.39 12.17 27.63
C CYS A 8 -0.42 10.87 27.75
N ASP A 9 0.10 9.90 28.51
CA ASP A 9 -0.65 8.72 28.93
C ASP A 9 -1.59 9.04 30.12
N SER A 10 -2.38 8.06 30.56
CA SER A 10 -3.29 8.22 31.70
C SER A 10 -2.62 8.54 33.04
N ARG A 11 -1.29 8.43 33.11
CA ARG A 11 -0.47 8.77 34.29
C ARG A 11 0.25 10.12 34.12
N GLY A 12 -0.04 10.86 33.05
CA GLY A 12 0.59 12.15 32.76
C GLY A 12 2.00 12.05 32.19
N ARG A 13 2.47 10.86 31.79
CA ARG A 13 3.82 10.68 31.22
C ARG A 13 3.81 11.01 29.73
N VAL A 14 4.84 11.71 29.27
CA VAL A 14 5.01 12.04 27.84
C VAL A 14 5.19 10.76 27.03
N THR A 15 4.43 10.65 25.94
CA THR A 15 4.50 9.55 24.97
C THR A 15 4.58 10.08 23.56
N LEU A 16 5.29 9.36 22.68
CA LEU A 16 5.47 9.74 21.28
C LEU A 16 4.49 8.97 20.40
N PHE A 17 3.96 9.62 19.37
CA PHE A 17 3.03 8.98 18.44
C PHE A 17 3.70 8.15 17.34
N GLY A 18 5.02 8.26 17.19
CA GLY A 18 5.80 7.55 16.18
C GLY A 18 5.80 8.27 14.83
N ARG A 19 5.92 7.52 13.73
CA ARG A 19 6.06 8.08 12.36
C ARG A 19 4.89 9.01 12.01
N ASN A 20 5.21 10.18 11.46
CA ASN A 20 4.25 11.24 11.13
C ASN A 20 3.35 11.65 12.32
N GLY A 21 3.89 11.60 13.54
CA GLY A 21 3.15 11.94 14.75
C GLY A 21 2.59 13.37 14.76
N SER A 22 3.21 14.32 14.07
CA SER A 22 2.69 15.69 13.95
C SER A 22 1.40 15.76 13.12
N ASP A 23 1.32 15.01 12.02
CA ASP A 23 0.09 14.91 11.21
C ASP A 23 -1.03 14.29 12.06
N TYR A 24 -0.71 13.27 12.85
CA TYR A 24 -1.66 12.66 13.79
C TYR A 24 -2.12 13.65 14.88
N SER A 25 -1.22 14.42 15.48
CA SER A 25 -1.57 15.47 16.44
C SER A 25 -2.58 16.46 15.86
N ALA A 26 -2.33 16.95 14.63
CA ALA A 26 -3.24 17.88 13.95
C ALA A 26 -4.64 17.25 13.78
N SER A 27 -4.70 15.99 13.37
CA SER A 27 -5.96 15.26 13.20
C SER A 27 -6.72 15.04 14.50
N VAL A 28 -6.03 14.72 15.60
CA VAL A 28 -6.66 14.56 16.92
C VAL A 28 -7.23 15.88 17.43
N ILE A 29 -6.48 16.98 17.26
CA ILE A 29 -6.95 18.32 17.64
C ILE A 29 -8.20 18.69 16.83
N ALA A 30 -8.13 18.51 15.50
CA ALA A 30 -9.26 18.78 14.61
C ALA A 30 -10.51 17.99 14.98
N TYR A 31 -10.35 16.70 15.30
CA TYR A 31 -11.43 15.86 15.82
C TYR A 31 -12.01 16.42 17.12
N GLY A 32 -11.17 16.84 18.06
CA GLY A 32 -11.58 17.37 19.37
C GLY A 32 -12.34 18.69 19.28
N VAL A 33 -11.95 19.57 18.37
CA VAL A 33 -12.57 20.89 18.19
C VAL A 33 -13.70 20.91 17.14
N ASN A 34 -14.02 19.76 16.54
CA ASN A 34 -14.96 19.65 15.40
C ASN A 34 -14.58 20.59 14.24
N ALA A 35 -13.31 20.57 13.85
CA ALA A 35 -12.84 21.41 12.75
C ALA A 35 -13.57 21.06 11.43
N GLU A 36 -13.79 22.06 10.59
CA GLU A 36 -14.37 21.87 9.25
C GLU A 36 -13.38 21.23 8.27
N ILE A 37 -12.08 21.44 8.46
CA ILE A 37 -11.01 20.92 7.61
C ILE A 37 -9.67 20.90 8.36
N VAL A 38 -8.79 19.96 7.98
CA VAL A 38 -7.39 19.94 8.40
C VAL A 38 -6.48 20.21 7.20
N GLU A 39 -5.67 21.26 7.26
CA GLU A 39 -4.61 21.48 6.26
C GLU A 39 -3.26 20.97 6.79
N ILE A 40 -2.65 20.05 6.06
CA ILE A 40 -1.30 19.57 6.33
C ILE A 40 -0.37 20.11 5.25
N TRP A 41 0.57 20.96 5.66
CA TRP A 41 1.50 21.63 4.78
C TRP A 41 2.83 20.86 4.72
N LYS A 42 3.23 20.42 3.53
CA LYS A 42 4.43 19.61 3.26
C LYS A 42 5.27 20.20 2.14
N ASP A 43 6.44 19.64 1.91
CA ASP A 43 7.36 19.96 0.81
C ASP A 43 7.08 19.17 -0.50
N VAL A 44 5.89 18.57 -0.60
CA VAL A 44 5.41 17.82 -1.76
C VAL A 44 4.15 18.46 -2.33
N GLU A 45 3.86 18.23 -3.61
CA GLU A 45 2.65 18.77 -4.27
C GLU A 45 1.34 18.19 -3.74
N GLY A 46 1.41 17.00 -3.15
CA GLY A 46 0.27 16.16 -2.81
C GLY A 46 0.46 14.77 -3.38
N PHE A 47 -0.62 14.02 -3.55
CA PHE A 47 -0.56 12.69 -4.16
C PHE A 47 -0.49 12.78 -5.68
N MET A 48 0.24 11.85 -6.29
CA MET A 48 0.48 11.76 -7.73
C MET A 48 -0.02 10.41 -8.27
N SER A 49 -0.38 10.37 -9.55
CA SER A 49 -0.84 9.16 -10.24
C SER A 49 0.23 8.08 -10.36
N ALA A 50 1.51 8.44 -10.26
CA ALA A 50 2.65 7.54 -10.13
C ALA A 50 3.82 8.31 -9.48
N ASP A 51 4.91 7.63 -9.11
CA ASP A 51 6.13 8.32 -8.66
C ASP A 51 6.72 9.13 -9.83
N PRO A 52 6.85 10.47 -9.72
CA PRO A 52 7.41 11.31 -10.78
C PRO A 52 8.86 10.97 -11.16
N LYS A 53 9.59 10.20 -10.34
CA LYS A 53 10.92 9.69 -10.66
C LYS A 53 10.89 8.55 -11.68
N PHE A 54 9.78 7.81 -11.75
CA PHE A 54 9.59 6.74 -12.71
C PHE A 54 8.78 7.19 -13.91
N VAL A 55 7.85 8.13 -13.72
CA VAL A 55 6.90 8.56 -14.74
C VAL A 55 6.93 10.08 -14.84
N GLU A 56 7.53 10.62 -15.91
CA GLU A 56 7.70 12.07 -16.08
C GLU A 56 6.36 12.80 -16.24
N ASP A 57 5.36 12.16 -16.85
CA ASP A 57 4.00 12.64 -17.03
C ASP A 57 3.06 12.23 -15.88
N ALA A 58 3.59 12.01 -14.67
CA ALA A 58 2.76 11.75 -13.50
C ALA A 58 1.84 12.95 -13.21
N HIS A 59 0.55 12.69 -13.10
CA HIS A 59 -0.46 13.72 -12.87
C HIS A 59 -0.75 13.89 -11.38
N PHE A 60 -1.04 15.13 -11.01
CA PHE A 60 -1.50 15.48 -9.67
C PHE A 60 -2.91 14.92 -9.41
N ILE A 61 -3.14 14.38 -8.21
CA ILE A 61 -4.46 13.87 -7.79
C ILE A 61 -5.14 14.92 -6.89
N ASP A 62 -6.27 15.42 -7.37
CA ASP A 62 -7.08 16.44 -6.70
C ASP A 62 -7.85 15.91 -5.49
N SER A 63 -8.31 14.65 -5.56
CA SER A 63 -9.20 14.06 -4.57
C SER A 63 -8.99 12.56 -4.36
N LEU A 64 -8.86 12.15 -3.09
CA LEU A 64 -8.75 10.77 -2.65
C LEU A 64 -9.72 10.47 -1.50
N SER A 65 -10.18 9.23 -1.41
CA SER A 65 -10.85 8.72 -0.22
C SER A 65 -9.85 8.40 0.89
N TYR A 66 -10.31 8.31 2.14
CA TYR A 66 -9.44 7.89 3.25
C TYR A 66 -8.82 6.52 3.02
N ASP A 67 -9.58 5.61 2.39
CA ASP A 67 -9.15 4.23 2.15
C ASP A 67 -8.10 4.18 1.03
N GLU A 68 -8.27 4.95 -0.04
CA GLU A 68 -7.23 5.09 -1.08
C GLU A 68 -5.92 5.63 -0.51
N VAL A 69 -5.98 6.63 0.39
CA VAL A 69 -4.78 7.17 1.06
C VAL A 69 -4.10 6.13 1.95
N ALA A 70 -4.89 5.34 2.70
CA ALA A 70 -4.36 4.29 3.55
C ALA A 70 -3.61 3.23 2.73
N GLU A 71 -4.17 2.80 1.59
CA GLU A 71 -3.52 1.83 0.70
C GLU A 71 -2.29 2.41 0.02
N LEU A 72 -2.36 3.65 -0.48
CA LEU A 72 -1.22 4.34 -1.07
C LEU A 72 -0.05 4.43 -0.08
N ALA A 73 -0.33 4.83 1.16
CA ALA A 73 0.68 4.89 2.22
C ALA A 73 1.23 3.50 2.58
N TYR A 74 0.39 2.47 2.62
CA TYR A 74 0.80 1.10 2.91
C TYR A 74 1.74 0.54 1.83
N PHE A 75 1.44 0.82 0.55
CA PHE A 75 2.17 0.28 -0.60
C PHE A 75 3.33 1.13 -1.11
N GLY A 76 3.59 2.33 -0.56
CA GLY A 76 4.86 3.03 -0.80
C GLY A 76 4.79 4.54 -0.97
N ALA A 77 3.59 5.13 -1.12
CA ALA A 77 3.43 6.58 -1.22
C ALA A 77 3.53 7.24 0.17
N ARG A 78 4.76 7.52 0.61
CA ARG A 78 5.09 7.98 1.98
C ARG A 78 4.77 9.45 2.26
N ILE A 79 3.59 9.94 1.88
CA ILE A 79 3.16 11.32 2.15
C ILE A 79 2.51 11.42 3.53
N LEU A 80 1.67 10.44 3.87
CA LEU A 80 0.94 10.36 5.14
C LEU A 80 1.14 8.97 5.77
N HIS A 81 1.03 8.90 7.09
CA HIS A 81 0.87 7.63 7.77
C HIS A 81 -0.63 7.33 7.91
N PRO A 82 -1.11 6.09 7.70
CA PRO A 82 -2.55 5.77 7.77
C PRO A 82 -3.21 6.24 9.07
N ARG A 83 -2.53 6.08 10.21
CA ARG A 83 -2.99 6.58 11.51
C ARG A 83 -3.33 8.08 11.54
N ALA A 84 -2.69 8.90 10.69
CA ALA A 84 -2.95 10.34 10.65
C ALA A 84 -4.36 10.66 10.14
N VAL A 85 -5.00 9.79 9.34
CA VAL A 85 -6.35 10.04 8.82
C VAL A 85 -7.46 9.38 9.66
N GLU A 86 -7.12 8.41 10.53
CA GLU A 86 -8.07 7.67 11.35
C GLU A 86 -9.01 8.57 12.19
N PRO A 87 -8.53 9.58 12.95
CA PRO A 87 -9.42 10.45 13.73
C PRO A 87 -10.40 11.23 12.85
N LEU A 88 -9.94 11.64 11.67
CA LEU A 88 -10.73 12.46 10.75
C LEU A 88 -11.86 11.65 10.11
N LYS A 89 -11.59 10.38 9.77
CA LYS A 89 -12.59 9.44 9.24
C LYS A 89 -13.78 9.29 10.18
N LEU A 90 -13.58 9.29 11.51
CA LEU A 90 -14.65 9.12 12.51
C LEU A 90 -15.71 10.24 12.48
N LYS A 91 -15.33 11.45 12.08
CA LYS A 91 -16.24 12.62 11.99
C LYS A 91 -16.40 13.14 10.56
N ASN A 92 -15.91 12.41 9.56
CA ASN A 92 -15.86 12.84 8.17
C ASN A 92 -15.21 14.23 7.97
N ILE A 93 -14.21 14.58 8.78
CA ILE A 93 -13.52 15.88 8.69
C ILE A 93 -12.50 15.83 7.55
N PRO A 94 -12.67 16.56 6.43
CA PRO A 94 -11.73 16.50 5.32
C PRO A 94 -10.31 16.94 5.71
N MET A 95 -9.32 16.35 5.05
CA MET A 95 -7.91 16.74 5.13
C MET A 95 -7.43 17.26 3.78
N ARG A 96 -6.59 18.29 3.75
CA ARG A 96 -5.96 18.82 2.54
C ARG A 96 -4.45 18.82 2.68
N ILE A 97 -3.76 18.13 1.76
CA ILE A 97 -2.30 18.14 1.68
C ILE A 97 -1.86 19.27 0.76
N LYS A 98 -1.14 20.26 1.30
CA LYS A 98 -0.70 21.45 0.55
C LYS A 98 0.81 21.56 0.49
N ASN A 99 1.30 22.20 -0.55
CA ASN A 99 2.73 22.46 -0.72
C ASN A 99 3.12 23.82 -0.11
N ILE A 100 4.12 23.85 0.78
CA ILE A 100 4.63 25.08 1.40
C ILE A 100 5.22 26.08 0.39
N TYR A 101 5.75 25.60 -0.72
CA TYR A 101 6.39 26.38 -1.78
C TYR A 101 5.42 26.79 -2.89
N LYS A 102 4.32 26.04 -3.10
CA LYS A 102 3.31 26.30 -4.14
C LYS A 102 1.94 26.59 -3.53
N ARG A 103 1.80 27.74 -2.88
CA ARG A 103 0.62 28.12 -2.07
C ARG A 103 -0.67 28.26 -2.85
N GLU A 104 -0.59 28.54 -4.16
CA GLU A 104 -1.73 28.68 -5.05
C GLU A 104 -2.31 27.33 -5.48
N ASN A 105 -1.53 26.24 -5.39
CA ASN A 105 -2.04 24.91 -5.67
C ASN A 105 -3.00 24.48 -4.55
N PRO A 106 -4.26 24.11 -4.87
CA PRO A 106 -5.22 23.66 -3.86
C PRO A 106 -4.77 22.41 -3.09
N GLY A 107 -3.83 21.63 -3.63
CA GLY A 107 -3.35 20.42 -2.99
C GLY A 107 -4.39 19.30 -2.98
N THR A 108 -4.03 18.13 -2.46
CA THR A 108 -4.90 16.94 -2.54
C THR A 108 -5.92 16.98 -1.41
N LEU A 109 -7.21 16.91 -1.76
CA LEU A 109 -8.31 16.78 -0.79
C LEU A 109 -8.56 15.31 -0.46
N ILE A 110 -8.62 14.98 0.82
CA ILE A 110 -8.89 13.65 1.35
C ILE A 110 -10.21 13.73 2.11
N HIS A 111 -11.20 12.92 1.74
CA HIS A 111 -12.54 13.00 2.33
C HIS A 111 -13.30 11.66 2.24
N ALA A 112 -14.48 11.60 2.86
CA ALA A 112 -15.29 10.37 2.91
C ALA A 112 -16.00 10.07 1.58
N THR A 113 -16.20 11.07 0.72
CA THR A 113 -16.97 10.89 -0.52
C THR A 113 -16.16 10.07 -1.52
N LYS A 114 -16.68 8.87 -1.81
CA LYS A 114 -16.21 8.00 -2.87
C LYS A 114 -16.60 8.62 -4.22
N LYS A 115 -15.65 9.28 -4.90
CA LYS A 115 -15.83 9.72 -6.28
C LYS A 115 -15.36 8.60 -7.21
N ILE A 116 -16.32 7.86 -7.78
CA ILE A 116 -16.07 6.98 -8.91
C ILE A 116 -16.38 7.79 -10.16
N TRP A 117 -15.35 8.13 -10.92
CA TRP A 117 -15.53 8.77 -12.23
C TRP A 117 -15.78 7.67 -13.26
N GLU A 118 -16.85 7.78 -14.03
CA GLU A 118 -17.13 6.86 -15.14
C GLU A 118 -15.89 6.75 -16.04
N GLY A 119 -15.31 5.55 -16.13
CA GLY A 119 -14.13 5.26 -16.95
C GLY A 119 -12.77 5.61 -16.33
N ARG A 120 -12.69 6.22 -15.13
CA ARG A 120 -11.42 6.57 -14.45
C ARG A 120 -11.38 6.03 -13.02
N VAL A 121 -11.40 4.70 -12.94
CA VAL A 121 -11.37 3.96 -11.67
C VAL A 121 -10.00 4.02 -11.01
N ILE A 122 -8.92 3.88 -11.80
CA ILE A 122 -7.56 3.90 -11.26
C ILE A 122 -7.11 5.34 -11.07
N LYS A 123 -6.65 5.65 -9.84
CA LYS A 123 -6.10 6.97 -9.50
C LYS A 123 -4.60 6.96 -9.39
N SER A 124 -3.99 5.85 -8.96
CA SER A 124 -2.54 5.80 -8.82
C SER A 124 -1.95 4.39 -8.95
N VAL A 125 -0.73 4.35 -9.45
CA VAL A 125 0.17 3.18 -9.45
C VAL A 125 1.29 3.49 -8.47
N THR A 126 1.41 2.68 -7.43
CA THR A 126 2.46 2.82 -6.40
C THR A 126 3.25 1.53 -6.26
N TYR A 127 4.37 1.58 -5.55
CA TYR A 127 5.24 0.42 -5.42
C TYR A 127 6.07 0.39 -4.14
N LYS A 128 6.45 -0.83 -3.74
CA LYS A 128 7.60 -1.07 -2.87
C LYS A 128 8.75 -1.62 -3.69
N GLU A 129 9.84 -0.86 -3.71
CA GLU A 129 11.01 -1.18 -4.53
C GLU A 129 11.68 -2.49 -4.13
N GLU A 130 11.75 -2.77 -2.83
CA GLU A 130 12.39 -3.99 -2.36
C GLU A 130 11.62 -4.62 -1.21
N ILE A 131 11.13 -5.81 -1.48
CA ILE A 131 10.45 -6.70 -0.54
C ILE A 131 11.07 -8.10 -0.68
N GLY A 132 10.61 -9.05 0.11
CA GLY A 132 10.94 -10.45 -0.13
C GLY A 132 9.81 -11.37 0.27
N SER A 133 10.01 -12.66 0.01
CA SER A 133 9.05 -13.67 0.42
C SER A 133 9.73 -14.91 0.97
N ILE A 134 9.00 -15.62 1.82
CA ILE A 134 9.33 -16.98 2.23
C ILE A 134 8.30 -17.92 1.61
N LYS A 135 8.77 -18.90 0.85
CA LYS A 135 7.94 -19.96 0.28
C LYS A 135 8.13 -21.23 1.09
N ILE A 136 7.04 -21.80 1.57
CA ILE A 136 7.01 -22.94 2.47
C ILE A 136 6.27 -24.04 1.73
N TYR A 137 6.99 -25.09 1.37
CA TYR A 137 6.51 -26.19 0.55
C TYR A 137 6.23 -27.43 1.38
N GLY A 138 5.21 -28.18 0.97
CA GLY A 138 4.99 -29.55 1.40
C GLY A 138 3.57 -30.04 1.13
N ALA A 139 3.36 -31.35 1.18
CA ALA A 139 2.10 -31.97 0.78
C ALA A 139 0.90 -31.62 1.68
N GLY A 140 0.07 -30.66 1.26
CA GLY A 140 -1.12 -30.23 2.00
C GLY A 140 -0.86 -29.09 2.98
N VAL A 141 0.28 -28.38 2.89
CA VAL A 141 0.59 -27.26 3.79
C VAL A 141 -0.48 -26.17 3.79
N GLY A 142 -1.11 -25.88 2.64
CA GLY A 142 -2.17 -24.86 2.57
C GLY A 142 -3.56 -25.33 2.98
N SER A 143 -3.78 -26.63 3.14
CA SER A 143 -5.10 -27.19 3.48
C SER A 143 -5.17 -27.81 4.87
N LYS A 144 -4.02 -28.21 5.46
CA LYS A 144 -3.99 -28.81 6.79
C LYS A 144 -4.19 -27.74 7.86
N PRO A 145 -5.18 -27.91 8.76
CA PRO A 145 -5.37 -26.99 9.89
C PRO A 145 -4.13 -26.90 10.77
N GLY A 146 -3.88 -25.72 11.33
CA GLY A 146 -2.77 -25.47 12.25
C GLY A 146 -1.46 -25.03 11.59
N VAL A 147 -1.12 -25.53 10.39
CA VAL A 147 0.18 -25.24 9.73
C VAL A 147 0.42 -23.74 9.58
N LEU A 148 -0.54 -23.01 8.98
CA LEU A 148 -0.43 -21.56 8.86
C LEU A 148 -0.41 -20.85 10.22
N GLY A 149 -1.17 -21.35 11.19
CA GLY A 149 -1.20 -20.80 12.55
C GLY A 149 0.14 -20.92 13.28
N ASP A 150 0.81 -22.07 13.16
CA ASP A 150 2.12 -22.30 13.74
C ASP A 150 3.18 -21.37 13.10
N ILE A 151 3.17 -21.29 11.77
CA ILE A 151 4.08 -20.42 11.01
C ILE A 151 3.91 -18.95 11.44
N THR A 152 2.68 -18.43 11.44
CA THR A 152 2.45 -17.01 11.80
C THR A 152 2.73 -16.76 13.28
N LYS A 153 2.46 -17.73 14.17
CA LYS A 153 2.82 -17.66 15.59
C LYS A 153 4.33 -17.48 15.76
N TYR A 154 5.17 -18.31 15.14
CA TYR A 154 6.63 -18.20 15.28
C TYR A 154 7.18 -16.86 14.77
N LEU A 155 6.61 -16.30 13.70
CA LEU A 155 7.01 -14.98 13.20
C LEU A 155 6.55 -13.87 14.15
N SER A 156 5.33 -13.94 14.66
CA SER A 156 4.77 -12.93 15.56
C SER A 156 5.50 -12.85 16.91
N GLU A 157 5.88 -14.00 17.51
CA GLU A 157 6.71 -14.08 18.72
C GLU A 157 8.08 -13.39 18.53
N ASN A 158 8.53 -13.31 17.29
CA ASN A 158 9.78 -12.65 16.89
C ASN A 158 9.58 -11.21 16.39
N ARG A 159 8.37 -10.66 16.49
CA ARG A 159 8.00 -9.31 16.02
C ARG A 159 8.25 -9.12 14.52
N ILE A 160 8.09 -10.17 13.72
CA ILE A 160 8.14 -10.10 12.27
C ILE A 160 6.72 -9.86 11.75
N ASN A 161 6.56 -8.79 10.96
CA ASN A 161 5.28 -8.46 10.34
C ASN A 161 5.12 -9.16 9.00
N ILE A 162 4.00 -9.87 8.81
CA ILE A 162 3.63 -10.47 7.52
C ILE A 162 2.82 -9.45 6.72
N LYS A 163 3.23 -9.17 5.48
CA LYS A 163 2.53 -8.25 4.57
C LYS A 163 1.38 -8.90 3.84
N SER A 164 1.55 -10.17 3.47
CA SER A 164 0.56 -10.94 2.73
C SER A 164 0.83 -12.43 2.89
N VAL A 165 -0.24 -13.21 2.80
CA VAL A 165 -0.22 -14.67 2.76
C VAL A 165 -0.96 -15.10 1.49
N ILE A 166 -0.30 -15.92 0.68
CA ILE A 166 -0.92 -16.60 -0.46
C ILE A 166 -0.69 -18.09 -0.30
N THR A 167 -1.75 -18.89 -0.45
CA THR A 167 -1.70 -20.33 -0.24
C THR A 167 -2.12 -21.11 -1.49
N SER A 168 -1.57 -22.31 -1.61
CA SER A 168 -2.02 -23.37 -2.50
C SER A 168 -1.95 -24.69 -1.75
N GLN A 169 -2.37 -25.79 -2.38
CA GLN A 169 -2.31 -27.11 -1.76
C GLN A 169 -0.90 -27.49 -1.28
N THR A 170 0.13 -27.03 -1.99
CA THR A 170 1.51 -27.47 -1.78
C THR A 170 2.45 -26.36 -1.33
N CYS A 171 1.97 -25.11 -1.23
CA CYS A 171 2.81 -23.98 -0.87
C CYS A 171 2.05 -22.91 -0.08
N ILE A 172 2.69 -22.42 0.99
CA ILE A 172 2.34 -21.15 1.63
C ILE A 172 3.44 -20.15 1.28
N THR A 173 3.08 -19.01 0.69
CA THR A 173 4.00 -17.90 0.45
C THR A 173 3.66 -16.74 1.39
N LEU A 174 4.66 -16.30 2.15
CA LEU A 174 4.57 -15.14 3.02
C LEU A 174 5.36 -13.99 2.41
N LEU A 175 4.71 -12.84 2.22
CA LEU A 175 5.37 -11.62 1.79
C LEU A 175 5.84 -10.82 3.01
N LEU A 176 7.06 -10.29 2.98
CA LEU A 176 7.73 -9.64 4.10
C LEU A 176 8.48 -8.40 3.65
N GLU A 177 8.83 -7.52 4.60
CA GLU A 177 9.88 -6.52 4.36
C GLU A 177 11.21 -7.23 4.10
N LYS A 178 12.08 -6.63 3.26
CA LYS A 178 13.36 -7.22 2.84
C LYS A 178 14.21 -7.67 4.03
N GLU A 179 14.26 -6.84 5.07
CA GLU A 179 15.09 -7.02 6.25
C GLU A 179 14.66 -8.25 7.07
N ASP A 180 13.37 -8.59 7.03
CA ASP A 180 12.79 -9.69 7.80
C ASP A 180 12.97 -11.06 7.13
N VAL A 181 13.31 -11.11 5.84
CA VAL A 181 13.40 -12.36 5.07
C VAL A 181 14.42 -13.32 5.67
N GLU A 182 15.64 -12.86 5.97
CA GLU A 182 16.69 -13.77 6.49
C GLU A 182 16.34 -14.28 7.88
N ARG A 183 15.74 -13.41 8.70
CA ARG A 183 15.37 -13.74 10.07
C ARG A 183 14.23 -14.75 10.08
N SER A 184 13.22 -14.54 9.24
CA SER A 184 12.09 -15.46 9.06
C SER A 184 12.54 -16.83 8.59
N TYR A 185 13.42 -16.87 7.58
CA TYR A 185 13.99 -18.13 7.08
C TYR A 185 14.70 -18.92 8.18
N ARG A 186 15.58 -18.27 8.94
CA ARG A 186 16.30 -18.91 10.06
C ARG A 186 15.37 -19.44 11.13
N ILE A 187 14.37 -18.66 11.55
CA ILE A 187 13.41 -19.07 12.57
C ILE A 187 12.64 -20.29 12.10
N LEU A 188 12.03 -20.24 10.91
CA LEU A 188 11.17 -21.31 10.41
C LEU A 188 11.95 -22.58 10.07
N SER A 189 13.19 -22.46 9.59
CA SER A 189 14.05 -23.62 9.27
C SER A 189 14.52 -24.40 10.50
N GLN A 190 14.42 -23.80 11.70
CA GLN A 190 14.77 -24.45 12.96
C GLN A 190 13.57 -25.11 13.65
N LYS A 191 12.35 -24.97 13.09
CA LYS A 191 11.13 -25.51 13.67
C LYS A 191 10.71 -26.77 12.93
N ASP A 192 10.32 -27.78 13.70
CA ASP A 192 9.66 -28.97 13.16
C ASP A 192 8.17 -28.68 12.95
N ILE A 193 7.84 -28.12 11.79
CA ILE A 193 6.47 -27.82 11.39
C ILE A 193 5.97 -28.99 10.56
N LYS A 194 5.02 -29.75 11.10
CA LYS A 194 4.44 -30.92 10.41
C LYS A 194 4.05 -30.56 8.99
N THR A 195 4.39 -31.43 8.04
CA THR A 195 4.08 -31.29 6.60
C THR A 195 5.00 -30.33 5.84
N VAL A 196 5.84 -29.53 6.50
CA VAL A 196 6.81 -28.70 5.80
C VAL A 196 8.00 -29.55 5.37
N GLU A 197 8.26 -29.58 4.07
CA GLU A 197 9.36 -30.33 3.45
C GLU A 197 10.53 -29.42 3.09
N ARG A 198 10.22 -28.19 2.66
CA ARG A 198 11.21 -27.25 2.14
C ARG A 198 10.79 -25.81 2.36
N ILE A 199 11.75 -24.96 2.72
CA ILE A 199 11.55 -23.52 2.84
C ILE A 199 12.54 -22.82 1.89
N GLU A 200 12.06 -21.85 1.12
CA GLU A 200 12.87 -21.03 0.23
C GLU A 200 12.69 -19.55 0.54
N LYS A 201 13.79 -18.79 0.40
CA LYS A 201 13.78 -17.34 0.47
C LYS A 201 13.86 -16.75 -0.94
N VAL A 202 12.99 -15.78 -1.22
CA VAL A 202 12.99 -15.03 -2.48
C VAL A 202 13.28 -13.58 -2.17
N ARG A 203 14.23 -13.02 -2.92
CA ARG A 203 14.67 -11.62 -2.87
C ARG A 203 14.78 -11.06 -4.28
N GLY A 204 15.02 -9.76 -4.38
CA GLY A 204 15.12 -9.10 -5.69
C GLY A 204 13.76 -9.00 -6.37
N ILE A 205 12.70 -8.92 -5.58
CA ILE A 205 11.32 -8.74 -6.02
C ILE A 205 10.78 -7.40 -5.52
N SER A 206 9.81 -6.87 -6.26
CA SER A 206 9.13 -5.61 -5.95
C SER A 206 7.62 -5.84 -5.99
N LEU A 207 6.91 -5.05 -5.19
CA LEU A 207 5.45 -5.01 -5.18
C LEU A 207 5.00 -3.80 -5.98
N VAL A 208 4.07 -4.01 -6.91
CA VAL A 208 3.36 -2.94 -7.63
C VAL A 208 1.90 -2.99 -7.22
N ALA A 209 1.37 -1.89 -6.71
CA ALA A 209 -0.02 -1.77 -6.29
C ALA A 209 -0.75 -0.73 -7.14
N ILE A 210 -2.02 -1.01 -7.37
CA ILE A 210 -2.90 -0.18 -8.17
C ILE A 210 -4.03 0.22 -7.24
N VAL A 211 -4.24 1.53 -7.10
CA VAL A 211 -5.19 2.10 -6.16
C VAL A 211 -6.24 2.91 -6.90
N GLY A 212 -7.49 2.71 -6.52
CA GLY A 212 -8.64 3.39 -7.08
C GLY A 212 -9.95 2.89 -6.50
N GLU A 213 -10.87 3.80 -6.20
CA GLU A 213 -12.21 3.47 -5.71
C GLU A 213 -13.00 2.63 -6.74
N GLY A 214 -13.53 1.49 -6.32
CA GLY A 214 -14.29 0.57 -7.19
C GLY A 214 -13.41 -0.33 -8.07
N ILE A 215 -12.11 -0.43 -7.83
CA ILE A 215 -11.19 -1.23 -8.66
C ILE A 215 -11.55 -2.71 -8.80
N LEU A 216 -12.30 -3.26 -7.83
CA LEU A 216 -12.79 -4.64 -7.85
C LEU A 216 -14.19 -4.79 -8.44
N GLU A 217 -14.90 -3.69 -8.69
CA GLU A 217 -16.29 -3.67 -9.17
C GLU A 217 -16.38 -3.61 -10.70
N TYR A 218 -15.36 -3.05 -11.36
CA TYR A 218 -15.36 -2.84 -12.81
C TYR A 218 -14.59 -3.96 -13.55
N PRO A 219 -15.25 -4.69 -14.47
CA PRO A 219 -14.60 -5.73 -15.26
C PRO A 219 -13.45 -5.19 -16.12
N GLY A 220 -12.41 -6.01 -16.29
CA GLY A 220 -11.34 -5.74 -17.26
C GLY A 220 -10.19 -4.87 -16.75
N ILE A 221 -10.27 -4.26 -15.55
CA ILE A 221 -9.17 -3.47 -14.99
C ILE A 221 -7.91 -4.30 -14.80
N ALA A 222 -8.01 -5.43 -14.08
CA ALA A 222 -6.87 -6.33 -13.88
C ALA A 222 -6.31 -6.84 -15.22
N ALA A 223 -7.17 -7.13 -16.19
CA ALA A 223 -6.76 -7.54 -17.53
C ALA A 223 -5.99 -6.43 -18.27
N LYS A 224 -6.44 -5.17 -18.20
CA LYS A 224 -5.72 -4.01 -18.78
C LYS A 224 -4.34 -3.84 -18.11
N VAL A 225 -4.26 -3.96 -16.78
CA VAL A 225 -2.98 -3.93 -16.04
C VAL A 225 -2.03 -5.03 -16.51
N PHE A 226 -2.48 -6.28 -16.53
CA PHE A 226 -1.61 -7.39 -16.91
C PHE A 226 -1.24 -7.41 -18.39
N ARG A 227 -2.10 -6.89 -19.28
CA ARG A 227 -1.71 -6.63 -20.68
C ARG A 227 -0.60 -5.60 -20.79
N ALA A 228 -0.67 -4.50 -20.02
CA ALA A 228 0.38 -3.48 -19.98
C ALA A 228 1.73 -4.10 -19.57
N VAL A 229 1.73 -4.88 -18.49
CA VAL A 229 2.93 -5.58 -17.98
C VAL A 229 3.44 -6.63 -18.97
N ALA A 230 2.54 -7.42 -19.57
CA ALA A 230 2.90 -8.44 -20.54
C ALA A 230 3.47 -7.85 -21.84
N SER A 231 3.03 -6.67 -22.27
CA SER A 231 3.58 -5.97 -23.44
C SER A 231 5.07 -5.64 -23.32
N LYS A 232 5.60 -5.62 -22.08
CA LYS A 232 7.02 -5.44 -21.77
C LYS A 232 7.77 -6.76 -21.56
N GLY A 233 7.12 -7.91 -21.76
CA GLY A 233 7.71 -9.23 -21.52
C GLY A 233 7.98 -9.52 -20.04
N ILE A 234 7.25 -8.84 -19.13
CA ILE A 234 7.45 -8.97 -17.69
C ILE A 234 6.55 -10.06 -17.13
N ASN A 235 7.14 -11.03 -16.43
CA ASN A 235 6.41 -12.08 -15.75
C ASN A 235 5.91 -11.63 -14.37
N VAL A 236 4.65 -11.91 -14.05
CA VAL A 236 4.06 -11.69 -12.73
C VAL A 236 4.26 -12.94 -11.88
N GLU A 237 4.91 -12.80 -10.73
CA GLU A 237 5.24 -13.93 -9.84
C GLU A 237 4.13 -14.24 -8.83
N MET A 238 3.40 -13.22 -8.40
CA MET A 238 2.28 -13.32 -7.46
C MET A 238 1.28 -12.21 -7.73
N PHE A 239 0.00 -12.45 -7.47
CA PHE A 239 -1.08 -11.46 -7.55
C PHE A 239 -2.02 -11.66 -6.37
N ALA A 240 -2.50 -10.56 -5.80
CA ALA A 240 -3.51 -10.57 -4.75
C ALA A 240 -4.52 -9.44 -4.97
N ALA A 241 -5.80 -9.80 -4.85
CA ALA A 241 -6.95 -8.90 -4.87
C ALA A 241 -8.00 -9.41 -3.86
N GLY A 242 -8.92 -8.54 -3.46
CA GLY A 242 -10.02 -8.88 -2.54
C GLY A 242 -9.74 -8.66 -1.05
N ALA A 243 -8.50 -8.32 -0.67
CA ALA A 243 -8.17 -7.88 0.69
C ALA A 243 -8.46 -6.40 0.95
N SER A 244 -8.64 -5.62 -0.11
CA SER A 244 -8.98 -4.20 -0.10
C SER A 244 -10.00 -3.91 -1.19
N GLU A 245 -10.98 -3.05 -0.94
CA GLU A 245 -11.97 -2.63 -1.93
C GLU A 245 -11.38 -1.66 -2.97
N VAL A 246 -10.29 -0.97 -2.61
CA VAL A 246 -9.71 0.13 -3.39
C VAL A 246 -8.32 -0.17 -3.91
N ALA A 247 -7.79 -1.38 -3.66
CA ALA A 247 -6.47 -1.75 -4.14
C ALA A 247 -6.32 -3.25 -4.45
N PHE A 248 -5.47 -3.53 -5.44
CA PHE A 248 -4.84 -4.83 -5.60
C PHE A 248 -3.35 -4.64 -5.88
N TYR A 249 -2.57 -5.70 -5.74
CA TYR A 249 -1.14 -5.64 -6.04
C TYR A 249 -0.64 -6.95 -6.63
N PHE A 250 0.53 -6.85 -7.27
CA PHE A 250 1.24 -7.98 -7.82
C PHE A 250 2.74 -7.85 -7.60
N ILE A 251 3.45 -8.97 -7.72
CA ILE A 251 4.89 -9.08 -7.49
C ILE A 251 5.60 -9.38 -8.81
N ILE A 252 6.71 -8.67 -9.04
CA ILE A 252 7.60 -8.84 -10.19
C ILE A 252 9.05 -8.82 -9.73
N LYS A 253 9.98 -9.24 -10.59
CA LYS A 253 11.41 -9.04 -10.36
C LYS A 253 11.73 -7.54 -10.33
N LYS A 254 12.55 -7.13 -9.36
CA LYS A 254 12.92 -5.72 -9.12
C LYS A 254 13.46 -5.00 -10.35
N LYS A 255 14.23 -5.70 -11.17
CA LYS A 255 14.81 -5.14 -12.41
C LYS A 255 13.77 -4.62 -13.41
N TYR A 256 12.51 -5.07 -13.34
CA TYR A 256 11.43 -4.65 -14.24
C TYR A 256 10.50 -3.59 -13.64
N LEU A 257 10.81 -3.10 -12.44
CA LEU A 257 9.90 -2.27 -11.67
C LEU A 257 9.53 -0.98 -12.40
N LYS A 258 10.54 -0.24 -12.89
CA LYS A 258 10.33 1.01 -13.60
C LYS A 258 9.47 0.79 -14.86
N ASP A 259 9.86 -0.16 -15.71
CA ASP A 259 9.13 -0.50 -16.94
C ASP A 259 7.67 -0.89 -16.69
N ALA A 260 7.40 -1.63 -15.60
CA ALA A 260 6.04 -2.02 -15.24
C ALA A 260 5.19 -0.82 -14.81
N VAL A 261 5.73 0.04 -13.95
CA VAL A 261 5.01 1.24 -13.46
C VAL A 261 4.73 2.19 -14.62
N GLU A 262 5.71 2.46 -15.47
CA GLU A 262 5.54 3.29 -16.68
C GLU A 262 4.52 2.70 -17.65
N ALA A 263 4.57 1.39 -17.92
CA ALA A 263 3.64 0.75 -18.86
C ALA A 263 2.20 0.81 -18.36
N ILE A 264 1.98 0.54 -17.06
CA ILE A 264 0.65 0.62 -16.46
C ILE A 264 0.16 2.06 -16.49
N HIS A 265 0.99 3.01 -16.03
CA HIS A 265 0.58 4.41 -16.00
C HIS A 265 0.21 4.91 -17.40
N ARG A 266 0.99 4.62 -18.43
CA ARG A 266 0.67 4.97 -19.81
C ARG A 266 -0.69 4.45 -20.28
N VAL A 267 -1.05 3.21 -19.94
CA VAL A 267 -2.34 2.61 -20.36
C VAL A 267 -3.53 3.32 -19.71
N PHE A 268 -3.40 3.84 -18.49
CA PHE A 268 -4.50 4.47 -17.77
C PHE A 268 -4.50 6.00 -17.83
N PHE A 269 -3.36 6.63 -18.09
CA PHE A 269 -3.18 8.08 -18.02
C PHE A 269 -2.57 8.68 -19.30
N GLY A 270 -1.93 7.88 -20.13
CA GLY A 270 -1.17 8.30 -21.32
C GLY A 270 -1.99 8.47 -22.60
N GLY A 271 -3.10 9.22 -22.53
CA GLY A 271 -3.73 9.81 -23.72
C GLY A 271 -5.17 9.41 -24.03
N SER A 272 -6.03 10.43 -24.13
CA SER A 272 -7.27 10.40 -24.91
C SER A 272 -6.92 10.23 -26.39
N GLY A 273 -7.28 9.09 -26.99
CA GLY A 273 -6.92 8.77 -28.36
C GLY A 273 -7.80 7.72 -29.03
N ASP A 274 -7.92 6.50 -28.46
CA ASP A 274 -8.41 5.35 -29.26
C ASP A 274 -9.35 4.35 -28.54
N ASP A 275 -9.99 4.69 -27.42
CA ASP A 275 -11.00 3.80 -26.80
C ASP A 275 -12.44 4.35 -27.00
N LYS A 276 -12.75 4.82 -28.22
CA LYS A 276 -14.12 4.88 -28.75
C LYS A 276 -14.28 3.81 -29.83
N THR A 277 -14.47 2.56 -29.43
CA THR A 277 -15.18 1.53 -30.20
C THR A 277 -15.64 0.42 -29.26
#